data_AF-A0A3A0EKL0-F1
#
_entry.id   AF-A0A3A0EKL0-F1
#
_cell.length_a   1.000
_cell.length_b   1.000
_cell.length_c   1.000
_cell.angle_alpha   90.00
_cell.angle_beta   90.00
_cell.angle_gamma   90.00
#
_symmetry.space_group_name_H-M   'P 1'
#
loop_
_entity.id
_entity.type
_entity.pdbx_description
1 polymer ?
#
loop_
_entity_poly.entity_id
_entity_poly.type
_entity_poly.pdbx_seq_one_letter_code
_entity_poly.pdbx_strand_id
1 'polypeptide(L)' 'MESFLHQVFAGLATGGIYASLALALVMIYQTTHLVNFAQGEMAMFSTYLAWTMIDVGVPYWATFSITL' A
#
# COMPACT_ATOMS: atom_id res chain seq x y z
N MET A 1 -21.47 11.82 -15.30
CA MET A 1 -20.25 11.32 -15.97
C MET A 1 -19.03 11.41 -15.05
N GLU A 2 -18.81 12.54 -14.39
CA GLU A 2 -17.71 12.74 -13.43
C GLU A 2 -17.63 11.65 -12.33
N SER A 3 -18.73 11.39 -11.61
CA SER A 3 -18.76 10.36 -10.56
C SER A 3 -18.45 8.94 -11.08
N PHE A 4 -18.83 8.63 -12.33
CA PHE A 4 -18.54 7.34 -12.93
C PHE A 4 -17.02 7.20 -13.18
N LEU A 5 -16.40 8.22 -13.78
CA LEU A 5 -14.96 8.25 -13.96
C LEU A 5 -14.21 8.18 -12.62
N HIS A 6 -14.67 8.92 -11.61
CA HIS A 6 -14.09 8.86 -10.27
C HIS A 6 -14.12 7.44 -9.68
N GLN A 7 -15.25 6.74 -9.77
CA GLN A 7 -15.36 5.35 -9.29
C GLN A 7 -14.49 4.38 -10.08
N VAL A 8 -14.36 4.55 -11.40
CA VAL A 8 -13.46 3.74 -12.21
C VAL A 8 -12.01 3.94 -11.76
N PHE A 9 -11.56 5.19 -11.57
CA PHE A 9 -10.20 5.46 -11.10
C PHE A 9 -9.97 5.01 -9.67
N ALA A 10 -10.94 5.19 -8.76
CA ALA A 10 -10.86 4.68 -7.40
C ALA A 10 -10.75 3.15 -7.37
N GLY A 11 -11.53 2.47 -8.22
CA GLY A 11 -11.47 1.02 -8.40
C GLY A 11 -10.13 0.55 -8.95
N LEU A 12 -9.59 1.23 -9.97
CA LEU A 12 -8.26 0.93 -10.52
C LEU A 12 -7.14 1.18 -9.50
N ALA A 13 -7.20 2.27 -8.73
CA ALA A 13 -6.23 2.57 -7.69
C ALA A 13 -6.25 1.48 -6.61
N THR A 14 -7.43 1.13 -6.10
CA THR A 14 -7.60 0.11 -5.06
C THR A 14 -7.20 -1.27 -5.58
N GLY A 15 -7.63 -1.64 -6.79
CA GLY A 15 -7.26 -2.90 -7.44
C GLY A 15 -5.77 -3.01 -7.72
N GLY A 16 -5.13 -1.90 -8.12
CA GLY A 16 -3.69 -1.82 -8.34
C GLY A 16 -2.87 -2.08 -7.09
N ILE A 17 -3.31 -1.55 -5.94
CA ILE A 17 -2.68 -1.80 -4.63
C ILE A 17 -2.77 -3.29 -4.26
N TYR A 18 -3.93 -3.92 -4.42
CA TYR A 18 -4.06 -5.35 -4.12
C TYR A 18 -3.29 -6.24 -5.12
N ALA A 19 -3.26 -5.86 -6.40
CA ALA A 19 -2.50 -6.59 -7.42
C ALA A 19 -0.98 -6.50 -7.16
N SER A 20 -0.46 -5.34 -6.76
CA SER A 20 0.96 -5.19 -6.43
C SER A 20 1.35 -5.95 -5.16
N LEU A 21 0.48 -5.96 -4.14
CA LEU A 21 0.69 -6.74 -2.92
C LEU A 21 0.71 -8.25 -3.21
N ALA A 22 -0.23 -8.74 -4.04
CA ALA A 22 -0.24 -10.13 -4.48
C ALA A 22 1.02 -10.48 -5.29
N LEU A 23 1.44 -9.61 -6.22
CA LEU A 23 2.67 -9.79 -7.00
C LEU A 23 3.89 -9.92 -6.08
N ALA A 24 4.04 -9.03 -5.11
CA ALA A 24 5.15 -9.05 -4.16
C ALA A 24 5.18 -10.36 -3.35
N LEU A 25 4.03 -10.80 -2.83
CA LEU A 25 3.91 -12.09 -2.12
C LEU A 25 4.32 -13.27 -3.01
N VAL A 26 3.84 -13.31 -4.26
CA VAL A 26 4.18 -14.37 -5.22
C VAL A 26 5.66 -14.36 -5.57
N MET A 27 6.26 -13.19 -5.79
CA MET A 27 7.69 -13.06 -6.11
C MET A 27 8.59 -13.59 -4.99
N ILE A 28 8.27 -13.26 -3.73
CA ILE A 28 9.02 -13.76 -2.56
C ILE A 28 8.85 -15.27 -2.43
N TYR A 29 7.60 -15.77 -2.53
CA TYR A 29 7.36 -17.20 -2.44
C TYR A 29 8.05 -17.97 -3.56
N GLN A 30 8.04 -17.45 -4.78
CA GLN A 30 8.64 -18.12 -5.93
C GLN A 30 10.17 -18.23 -5.82
N THR A 31 10.82 -17.28 -5.16
CA THR A 31 12.28 -17.24 -4.98
C THR A 31 12.76 -17.94 -3.72
N THR A 32 11.95 -17.98 -2.67
CA THR A 32 12.34 -18.52 -1.35
C THR A 32 11.65 -19.84 -0.99
N HIS A 33 10.53 -20.17 -1.64
CA HIS A 33 9.58 -21.21 -1.23
C HIS A 33 9.04 -21.05 0.20
N LEU A 34 9.13 -19.85 0.77
CA LEU A 34 8.62 -19.49 2.08
C LEU A 34 7.54 -18.42 1.95
N VAL A 35 6.44 -18.61 2.66
CA VAL A 35 5.36 -17.62 2.74
C VAL A 35 5.73 -16.58 3.80
N ASN A 36 5.84 -15.32 3.39
CA ASN A 36 6.14 -14.22 4.30
C ASN A 36 4.85 -13.68 4.94
N PHE A 37 4.51 -14.17 6.13
CA PHE A 37 3.35 -13.68 6.89
C PHE A 37 3.56 -12.29 7.50
N ALA A 38 4.81 -11.89 7.73
CA ALA A 38 5.13 -10.56 8.26
C ALA A 38 4.86 -9.44 7.23
N GLN A 39 4.78 -9.77 5.94
CA GLN A 39 4.57 -8.78 4.89
C GLN A 39 3.26 -8.00 5.04
N GLY A 40 2.19 -8.67 5.49
CA GLY A 40 0.90 -8.01 5.77
C GLY A 40 0.98 -7.09 6.99
N GLU A 41 1.59 -7.55 8.07
CA GLU A 41 1.76 -6.78 9.31
C GLU A 41 2.63 -5.54 9.09
N MET A 42 3.72 -5.68 8.32
CA MET A 42 4.60 -4.56 7.97
C MET A 42 3.89 -3.51 7.12
N ALA A 43 3.06 -3.91 6.15
CA ALA A 43 2.27 -2.98 5.34
C ALA A 43 1.22 -2.23 6.17
N MET A 44 0.57 -2.90 7.12
CA MET A 44 -0.35 -2.25 8.05
C MET A 44 0.41 -1.25 8.95
N PHE A 45 1.56 -1.65 9.48
CA PHE A 45 2.38 -0.81 10.34
C PHE A 45 2.84 0.47 9.63
N SER A 46 3.41 0.36 8.42
CA SER A 46 3.85 1.53 7.64
C SER A 46 2.69 2.46 7.30
N THR A 47 1.51 1.90 6.99
CA THR A 47 0.30 2.69 6.72
C THR A 47 -0.18 3.45 7.95
N TYR A 48 -0.21 2.81 9.13
CA TYR A 48 -0.57 3.48 10.38
C TYR A 48 0.45 4.57 10.77
N LEU A 49 1.74 4.32 10.54
CA LEU A 49 2.79 5.29 10.77
C LEU A 49 2.63 6.50 9.82
N ALA A 50 2.34 6.25 8.55
CA ALA A 50 2.09 7.32 7.58
C ALA A 50 0.87 8.16 7.97
N TRP A 51 -0.22 7.48 8.36
CA TRP A 51 -1.44 8.15 8.80
C TRP A 51 -1.21 9.03 10.03
N THR A 52 -0.54 8.50 11.06
CA THR A 52 -0.22 9.27 12.28
C THR A 52 0.68 10.46 12.01
N MET A 53 1.68 10.33 11.12
CA MET A 53 2.54 11.45 10.72
C MET A 53 1.74 12.56 10.04
N ILE A 54 0.85 12.20 9.11
CA ILE A 54 -0.02 13.18 8.42
C ILE A 54 -0.96 13.85 9.42
N ASP A 55 -1.53 13.09 10.36
CA ASP A 55 -2.45 13.60 11.39
C ASP A 55 -1.76 14.63 12.33
N VAL A 56 -0.50 14.40 12.67
CA VAL A 56 0.33 15.34 13.47
C VAL A 56 0.83 16.54 12.63
N GLY A 57 0.53 16.59 11.34
CA GLY A 57 0.81 17.72 10.46
C GLY A 57 2.14 17.63 9.71
N VAL A 58 2.77 16.45 9.65
CA VAL A 58 3.95 16.22 8.80
C VAL A 58 3.53 16.34 7.33
N PRO A 59 4.28 17.07 6.49
CA PRO A 59 3.95 17.21 5.07
C PRO A 59 3.91 15.86 4.35
N TYR A 60 2.93 15.67 3.46
CA TYR A 60 2.74 14.43 2.70
C TYR A 60 4.03 13.87 2.09
N TRP A 61 4.83 14.74 1.45
CA TRP A 61 6.07 14.33 0.81
C TRP A 61 7.13 13.83 1.80
N ALA A 62 7.20 14.41 2.99
CA ALA A 62 8.11 13.94 4.02
C ALA A 62 7.65 12.59 4.58
N THR A 63 6.36 12.45 4.88
CA THR A 63 5.77 11.17 5.32
C THR A 63 6.02 10.08 4.28
N PHE A 64 5.72 10.34 3.01
CA PHE A 64 5.90 9.40 1.91
C PHE A 64 7.34 8.86 1.84
N SER A 65 8.35 9.72 1.95
CA SER A 65 9.76 9.29 1.94
C SER A 65 10.18 8.48 3.16
N ILE A 66 9.50 8.64 4.30
CA ILE A 66 9.85 7.93 5.54
C ILE A 66 9.17 6.56 5.63
N THR A 67 7.96 6.42 5.06
CA THR A 67 7.11 5.23 5.26
C THR A 67 7.04 4.28 4.06
N LEU A 68 7.65 4.63 2.93
CA LEU A 68 7.77 3.80 1.72
C LEU A 68 9.05 2.95 1.77
#